data_AF-A0A816G718-F1
#
_entry.id   AF-A0A816G718-F1
#
_cell.length_a   1.000
_cell.length_b   1.000
_cell.length_c   1.000
_cell.angle_alpha   90.00
_cell.angle_beta   90.00
_cell.angle_gamma   90.00
#
_symmetry.space_group_name_H-M   'P 1'
#
loop_
_entity.id
_entity.type
_entity.pdbx_description
1 polymer ?
#
loop_
_entity_poly.entity_id
_entity_poly.type
_entity_poly.pdbx_seq_one_letter_code
_entity_poly.pdbx_strand_id
1 'polypeptide(L)'
;MTDKTKSSSTTTPTTSTSSSIGPSIHSRIPALHAFDPRTTTWERYRDRMCFYFKANQTDHDDDKKSLFLWSVGDATYHLLQSLISPKSSTDDTVTWVDILTTLDTHYDTKKNIMTSTYDFYSCHQKVGQSFAEWKEELCDKLRYCGFTTSTLK
;
A
#
# COMPACT_ATOMS: atom_id res chain seq x y z
N MET A 1 -78.48 -5.01 -31.15
CA MET A 1 -77.33 -4.63 -30.31
C MET A 1 -76.08 -4.85 -31.14
N THR A 2 -75.59 -3.80 -31.84
CA THR A 2 -74.42 -2.96 -31.43
C THR A 2 -73.12 -3.78 -31.52
N ASP A 3 -72.04 -3.40 -32.20
CA ASP A 3 -71.54 -2.08 -32.53
C ASP A 3 -70.38 -2.17 -33.57
N LYS A 4 -70.28 -1.11 -34.39
CA LYS A 4 -69.14 -0.45 -35.06
C LYS A 4 -67.77 -1.14 -35.25
N THR A 5 -67.34 -1.12 -36.52
CA THR A 5 -66.18 -0.37 -37.08
C THR A 5 -65.28 0.39 -36.09
N LYS A 6 -63.97 0.05 -36.04
CA LYS A 6 -62.91 1.08 -36.09
C LYS A 6 -61.54 0.51 -36.48
N SER A 7 -61.03 1.06 -37.58
CA SER A 7 -59.65 1.05 -38.04
C SER A 7 -58.78 1.89 -37.09
N SER A 8 -57.59 1.41 -36.72
CA SER A 8 -56.56 2.27 -36.11
C SER A 8 -55.19 1.89 -36.65
N SER A 9 -54.70 2.77 -37.50
CA SER A 9 -53.35 2.88 -38.01
C SER A 9 -52.47 3.67 -37.04
N THR A 10 -51.15 3.43 -37.17
CA THR A 10 -50.05 4.40 -37.00
C THR A 10 -49.46 4.62 -35.60
N THR A 11 -48.12 4.60 -35.63
CA THR A 11 -47.12 5.37 -34.88
C THR A 11 -46.55 4.77 -33.59
N THR A 12 -45.37 4.17 -33.77
CA THR A 12 -44.21 4.27 -32.86
C THR A 12 -44.08 5.65 -32.22
N PRO A 13 -43.58 5.70 -30.97
CA PRO A 13 -42.38 6.49 -30.76
C PRO A 13 -41.30 5.65 -30.09
N THR A 14 -40.15 5.62 -30.76
CA THR A 14 -38.84 5.24 -30.27
C THR A 14 -38.51 6.03 -29.00
N THR A 15 -38.50 5.37 -27.85
CA THR A 15 -37.92 5.94 -26.63
C THR A 15 -36.40 5.85 -26.74
N SER A 16 -35.81 6.89 -27.29
CA SER A 16 -34.39 7.20 -27.19
C SER A 16 -34.06 7.54 -25.73
N THR A 17 -33.68 6.53 -24.94
CA THR A 17 -33.04 6.75 -23.64
C THR A 17 -31.59 7.13 -23.90
N SER A 18 -31.35 8.44 -24.00
CA SER A 18 -30.03 9.04 -23.93
C SER A 18 -29.50 8.92 -22.50
N SER A 19 -28.84 7.82 -22.16
CA SER A 19 -28.00 7.73 -20.97
C SER A 19 -26.70 8.49 -21.23
N SER A 20 -26.68 9.72 -20.70
CA SER A 20 -25.53 10.59 -20.56
C SER A 20 -24.31 9.80 -20.06
N ILE A 21 -23.29 9.66 -20.91
CA ILE A 21 -21.94 9.29 -20.49
C ILE A 21 -21.38 10.55 -19.83
N GLY A 22 -21.65 10.71 -18.54
CA GLY A 22 -20.86 11.62 -17.71
C GLY A 22 -19.40 11.16 -17.75
N PRO A 23 -18.42 12.07 -17.78
CA PRO A 23 -17.02 11.66 -17.72
C PRO A 23 -16.81 11.01 -16.35
N SER A 24 -16.64 9.69 -16.35
CA SER A 24 -16.13 8.97 -15.18
C SER A 24 -14.70 9.47 -14.98
N ILE A 25 -14.56 10.52 -14.17
CA ILE A 25 -13.26 10.94 -13.65
C ILE A 25 -12.90 9.85 -12.63
N HIS A 26 -12.43 8.71 -13.11
CA HIS A 26 -11.68 7.79 -12.28
C HIS A 26 -10.51 8.62 -11.76
N SER A 27 -10.54 8.97 -10.49
CA SER A 27 -9.39 9.56 -9.82
C SER A 27 -8.24 8.59 -10.06
N ARG A 28 -7.28 9.00 -10.89
CA ARG A 28 -6.06 8.22 -11.09
C ARG A 28 -5.25 8.37 -9.82
N ILE A 29 -5.56 7.51 -8.84
CA ILE A 29 -4.74 7.39 -7.64
C ILE A 29 -3.32 7.09 -8.14
N PRO A 30 -2.32 7.89 -7.75
CA PRO A 30 -0.94 7.69 -8.21
C PRO A 30 -0.49 6.26 -7.92
N ALA A 31 0.21 5.65 -8.87
CA ALA A 31 0.73 4.30 -8.69
C ALA A 31 1.61 4.23 -7.44
N LEU A 32 1.46 3.15 -6.67
CA LEU A 32 2.33 2.87 -5.56
C LEU A 32 3.75 2.68 -6.10
N HIS A 33 4.71 3.46 -5.58
CA HIS A 33 6.10 3.38 -6.02
C HIS A 33 6.72 2.09 -5.47
N ALA A 34 7.60 1.44 -6.24
CA ALA A 34 8.29 0.25 -5.79
C ALA A 34 9.02 0.45 -4.45
N PHE A 35 9.09 -0.63 -3.66
CA PHE A 35 9.82 -0.60 -2.40
C PHE A 35 11.32 -0.55 -2.67
N ASP A 36 12.00 0.45 -2.10
CA ASP A 36 13.45 0.55 -2.11
C ASP A 36 13.97 0.66 -0.66
N PRO A 37 14.66 -0.38 -0.16
CA PRO A 37 15.27 -0.38 1.17
C PRO A 37 16.26 0.76 1.42
N ARG A 38 16.79 1.40 0.37
CA ARG A 38 17.75 2.50 0.47
C ARG A 38 17.09 3.85 0.74
N THR A 39 15.82 4.01 0.38
CA THR A 39 15.10 5.29 0.45
C THR A 39 14.02 5.31 1.52
N THR A 40 13.42 4.15 1.84
CA THR A 40 12.36 4.06 2.84
C THR A 40 12.50 2.81 3.70
N THR A 41 11.98 2.88 4.93
CA THR A 41 11.81 1.70 5.77
C THR A 41 10.62 0.87 5.29
N TRP A 42 10.68 -0.44 5.54
CA TRP A 42 9.59 -1.37 5.24
C TRP A 42 8.27 -0.96 5.90
N GLU A 43 8.31 -0.56 7.17
CA GLU A 43 7.16 -0.05 7.92
C GLU A 43 6.46 1.11 7.20
N ARG A 44 7.22 2.13 6.79
CA ARG A 44 6.67 3.29 6.06
C ARG A 44 6.08 2.90 4.71
N TYR A 45 6.71 1.95 4.01
CA TYR A 45 6.19 1.43 2.76
C TYR A 45 4.87 0.66 2.95
N ARG A 46 4.80 -0.20 3.97
CA ARG A 46 3.59 -0.93 4.36
C ARG A 46 2.44 0.02 4.68
N ASP A 47 2.69 1.10 5.43
CA ASP A 47 1.66 2.08 5.74
C ASP A 47 1.13 2.78 4.49
N ARG A 48 2.03 3.18 3.58
CA ARG A 48 1.66 3.76 2.28
C ARG A 48 0.84 2.79 1.43
N MET A 49 1.20 1.52 1.42
CA MET A 49 0.48 0.45 0.73
C MET A 49 -0.93 0.26 1.33
N CYS A 50 -1.06 0.27 2.66
CA CYS A 50 -2.36 0.25 3.33
C CYS A 50 -3.24 1.45 2.94
N PHE A 51 -2.67 2.66 2.86
CA PHE A 51 -3.41 3.84 2.37
C PHE A 51 -3.82 3.69 0.91
N TYR A 52 -2.96 3.10 0.08
CA TYR A 52 -3.25 2.85 -1.32
C TYR A 52 -4.42 1.88 -1.50
N PHE A 53 -4.46 0.75 -0.78
CA PHE A 53 -5.60 -0.17 -0.84
C PHE A 53 -6.91 0.48 -0.37
N LYS A 54 -6.85 1.25 0.73
CA LYS A 54 -8.01 2.00 1.22
C LYS A 54 -8.52 3.01 0.20
N ALA A 55 -7.62 3.74 -0.45
CA ALA A 55 -7.98 4.73 -1.47
C ALA A 55 -8.61 4.08 -2.71
N ASN A 56 -8.12 2.90 -3.11
CA ASN A 56 -8.64 2.14 -4.26
C ASN A 56 -9.86 1.28 -3.92
N GLN A 57 -10.36 1.29 -2.68
CA GLN A 57 -11.47 0.43 -2.22
C GLN A 57 -11.21 -1.06 -2.47
N THR A 58 -9.94 -1.46 -2.37
CA THR A 58 -9.52 -2.85 -2.58
C THR A 58 -9.66 -3.63 -1.29
N ASP A 59 -10.82 -4.22 -1.07
CA ASP A 59 -11.12 -4.98 0.14
C ASP A 59 -10.80 -6.47 0.02
N HIS A 60 -10.84 -7.02 -1.20
CA HIS A 60 -10.52 -8.42 -1.47
C HIS A 60 -9.02 -8.70 -1.37
N ASP A 61 -8.66 -9.75 -0.65
CA ASP A 61 -7.26 -10.09 -0.39
C ASP A 61 -6.51 -10.56 -1.66
N ASP A 62 -7.21 -11.19 -2.60
CA ASP A 62 -6.61 -11.59 -3.89
C ASP A 62 -6.25 -10.37 -4.76
N ASP A 63 -7.08 -9.33 -4.73
CA ASP A 63 -6.82 -8.07 -5.43
C ASP A 63 -5.65 -7.32 -4.76
N LYS A 64 -5.62 -7.28 -3.42
CA LYS A 64 -4.48 -6.70 -2.67
C LYS A 64 -3.18 -7.43 -2.99
N LYS A 65 -3.21 -8.76 -3.01
CA LYS A 65 -2.07 -9.62 -3.38
C LYS A 65 -1.60 -9.32 -4.79
N SER A 66 -2.50 -9.31 -5.77
CA SER A 66 -2.16 -9.06 -7.18
C SER A 66 -1.56 -7.67 -7.38
N LEU A 67 -2.20 -6.66 -6.78
CA LEU A 67 -1.76 -5.28 -6.87
C LEU A 67 -0.42 -5.04 -6.17
N PHE A 68 -0.22 -5.68 -5.02
CA PHE A 68 1.06 -5.66 -4.31
C PHE A 68 2.18 -6.30 -5.12
N LEU A 69 1.98 -7.51 -5.65
CA LEU A 69 3.00 -8.21 -6.43
C LEU A 69 3.39 -7.41 -7.68
N TRP A 70 2.43 -6.69 -8.27
CA TRP A 70 2.69 -5.77 -9.37
C TRP A 70 3.48 -4.51 -8.93
N SER A 71 3.16 -3.92 -7.78
CA SER A 71 3.73 -2.64 -7.36
C SER A 71 5.02 -2.73 -6.53
N VAL A 72 5.31 -3.87 -5.89
CA VAL A 72 6.39 -4.00 -4.90
C VAL A 72 7.81 -3.85 -5.49
N GLY A 73 7.94 -4.11 -6.80
CA GLY A 73 9.18 -4.04 -7.55
C GLY A 73 10.00 -5.33 -7.53
N ASP A 74 10.88 -5.47 -8.52
CA ASP A 74 11.58 -6.72 -8.84
C ASP A 74 12.43 -7.26 -7.69
N ALA A 75 13.18 -6.39 -7.00
CA ALA A 75 14.08 -6.82 -5.93
C ALA A 75 13.32 -7.50 -4.78
N THR A 76 12.21 -6.89 -4.35
CA THR A 76 11.38 -7.41 -3.27
C THR A 76 10.57 -8.62 -3.73
N TYR A 77 10.11 -8.62 -4.98
CA TYR A 77 9.42 -9.77 -5.57
C TYR A 77 10.33 -11.01 -5.65
N HIS A 78 11.57 -10.86 -6.11
CA HIS A 78 12.56 -11.93 -6.13
C HIS A 78 12.90 -12.44 -4.72
N LEU A 79 13.06 -11.52 -3.75
CA LEU A 79 13.25 -11.89 -2.35
C LEU A 79 12.06 -12.71 -1.83
N LEU A 80 10.82 -12.25 -2.08
CA LEU A 80 9.62 -12.96 -1.67
C LEU A 80 9.60 -14.37 -2.26
N GLN A 81 9.85 -14.53 -3.55
CA GLN A 81 9.93 -15.84 -4.21
C GLN A 81 10.99 -16.75 -3.57
N SER A 82 12.14 -16.20 -3.19
CA SER A 82 13.18 -16.95 -2.48
C SER A 82 12.74 -17.40 -1.09
N LEU A 83 11.94 -16.60 -0.38
CA LEU A 83 11.47 -16.91 0.97
C LEU A 83 10.33 -17.95 1.00
N ILE A 84 9.48 -17.97 -0.03
CA ILE A 84 8.34 -18.89 -0.12
C ILE A 84 8.65 -20.19 -0.91
N SER A 85 9.85 -20.30 -1.49
CA SER A 85 10.31 -21.49 -2.21
C SER A 85 10.15 -22.75 -1.35
N PRO A 86 9.58 -23.86 -1.86
CA PRO A 86 9.32 -24.18 -3.27
C PRO A 86 7.96 -23.72 -3.85
N LYS A 87 7.15 -22.97 -3.10
CA LYS A 87 5.83 -22.49 -3.56
C LYS A 87 5.98 -21.26 -4.45
N SER A 88 4.97 -21.01 -5.28
CA SER A 88 4.91 -19.79 -6.11
C SER A 88 4.11 -18.69 -5.42
N SER A 89 4.50 -17.43 -5.57
CA SER A 89 3.73 -16.28 -5.07
C SER A 89 2.35 -16.17 -5.72
N THR A 90 2.18 -16.81 -6.89
CA THR A 90 0.92 -16.86 -7.65
C THR A 90 0.07 -18.07 -7.26
N ASP A 91 0.58 -18.98 -6.43
CA ASP A 91 -0.20 -20.11 -5.94
C ASP A 91 -1.32 -19.62 -5.01
N ASP A 92 -2.51 -20.21 -5.13
CA ASP A 92 -3.69 -19.92 -4.31
C ASP A 92 -3.48 -20.36 -2.85
N THR A 93 -2.52 -21.27 -2.61
CA THR A 93 -2.16 -21.70 -1.25
C THR A 93 -1.44 -20.62 -0.43
N VAL A 94 -0.89 -19.60 -1.08
CA VAL A 94 -0.16 -18.50 -0.44
C VAL A 94 -1.09 -17.30 -0.32
N THR A 95 -1.54 -16.99 0.89
CA THR A 95 -2.48 -15.89 1.11
C THR A 95 -1.78 -14.53 1.14
N TRP A 96 -2.56 -13.46 0.99
CA TRP A 96 -2.09 -12.08 1.20
C TRP A 96 -1.40 -11.91 2.57
N VAL A 97 -2.01 -12.48 3.61
CA VAL A 97 -1.51 -12.40 4.99
C VAL A 97 -0.16 -13.13 5.13
N ASP A 98 0.01 -14.28 4.49
CA ASP A 98 1.27 -15.04 4.53
C ASP A 98 2.41 -14.25 3.87
N ILE A 99 2.14 -13.62 2.71
CA ILE A 99 3.11 -12.79 2.01
C ILE A 99 3.55 -11.62 2.89
N LEU A 100 2.57 -10.90 3.45
CA LEU A 100 2.85 -9.74 4.28
C LEU A 100 3.64 -10.14 5.54
N THR A 101 3.25 -11.23 6.20
CA THR A 101 3.91 -11.74 7.41
C THR A 101 5.34 -12.21 7.12
N THR A 102 5.57 -12.85 5.97
CA THR A 102 6.91 -13.31 5.55
C THR A 102 7.85 -12.12 5.34
N LEU A 103 7.37 -11.08 4.65
CA LEU A 103 8.15 -9.87 4.42
C LEU A 103 8.32 -9.03 5.68
N ASP A 104 7.28 -8.90 6.51
CA ASP A 104 7.37 -8.30 7.83
C ASP A 104 8.44 -9.02 8.64
N THR A 105 8.46 -10.35 8.73
CA THR A 105 9.49 -11.09 9.48
C THR A 105 10.91 -10.85 8.93
N HIS A 106 11.06 -10.79 7.60
CA HIS A 106 12.36 -10.54 6.99
C HIS A 106 12.88 -9.12 7.24
N TYR A 107 12.04 -8.10 7.05
CA TYR A 107 12.44 -6.70 7.22
C TYR A 107 12.37 -6.21 8.67
N ASP A 108 11.54 -6.84 9.49
CA ASP A 108 11.45 -6.69 10.95
C ASP A 108 12.23 -7.80 11.66
N THR A 109 13.30 -8.33 11.05
CA THR A 109 14.29 -9.12 11.79
C THR A 109 14.89 -8.18 12.84
N LYS A 110 14.21 -8.19 13.99
CA LYS A 110 14.27 -7.30 15.14
C LYS A 110 15.54 -6.47 15.12
N LYS A 111 15.42 -5.18 14.77
CA LYS A 111 16.54 -4.23 14.96
C LYS A 111 17.01 -4.42 16.40
N ASN A 112 18.23 -4.94 16.56
CA ASN A 112 18.75 -5.26 17.87
C ASN A 112 18.77 -3.96 18.68
N ILE A 113 18.12 -3.97 19.85
CA ILE A 113 18.03 -2.79 20.72
C ILE A 113 19.41 -2.20 20.98
N MET A 114 20.43 -3.05 21.13
CA MET A 114 21.82 -2.62 21.29
C MET A 114 22.34 -1.83 20.07
N THR A 115 22.06 -2.31 18.86
CA THR A 115 22.45 -1.62 17.61
C THR A 115 21.71 -0.29 17.49
N SER A 116 20.40 -0.26 17.73
CA SER A 116 19.63 0.99 17.71
C SER A 116 20.13 2.00 18.75
N THR A 117 20.49 1.52 19.94
CA THR A 117 21.03 2.34 21.02
C THR A 117 22.41 2.90 20.66
N TYR A 118 23.28 2.08 20.06
CA TYR A 118 24.56 2.51 19.54
C TYR A 118 24.40 3.57 18.44
N ASP A 119 23.47 3.36 17.49
CA ASP A 119 23.18 4.32 16.42
C ASP A 119 22.66 5.66 16.96
N PHE A 120 21.86 5.62 18.05
CA PHE A 120 21.39 6.82 18.73
C PHE A 120 22.53 7.58 19.41
N TYR A 121 23.38 6.89 20.19
CA TYR A 121 24.51 7.53 20.87
C TYR A 121 25.59 8.03 19.89
N SER A 122 25.70 7.40 18.72
CA SER A 122 26.62 7.80 17.65
C SER A 122 26.04 8.89 16.73
N CYS A 123 24.80 9.34 16.98
CA CYS A 123 24.14 10.38 16.19
C CYS A 123 24.62 11.77 16.61
N HIS A 124 25.66 12.26 15.95
CA HIS A 124 26.19 13.61 16.15
C HIS A 124 25.69 14.57 15.06
N GLN A 125 25.49 15.84 15.43
CA GLN A 125 25.15 16.88 14.48
C GLN A 125 26.28 17.02 13.45
N LYS A 126 25.93 16.88 12.17
CA LYS A 126 26.90 16.99 11.07
C LYS A 126 27.30 18.46 10.86
N VAL A 127 28.50 18.67 10.33
CA VAL A 127 28.98 20.03 9.98
C VAL A 127 28.05 20.62 8.92
N GLY A 128 27.41 21.75 9.23
CA GLY A 128 26.46 22.44 8.34
C GLY A 128 25.00 21.99 8.45
N GLN A 129 24.68 20.98 9.26
CA GLN A 129 23.29 20.58 9.54
C GLN A 129 22.65 21.52 10.56
N SER A 130 21.39 21.90 10.36
CA SER A 130 20.67 22.71 11.34
C SER A 130 20.33 21.88 12.59
N PHE A 131 20.12 22.57 13.72
CA PHE A 131 19.69 21.91 14.95
C PHE A 131 18.34 21.20 14.81
N ALA A 132 17.43 21.78 14.01
CA ALA A 132 16.11 21.19 13.76
C ALA A 132 16.22 19.86 13.01
N GLU A 133 17.01 19.82 11.93
CA GLU A 133 17.25 18.59 11.16
C GLU A 133 17.95 17.52 12.00
N TRP A 134 18.94 17.91 12.81
CA TRP A 134 19.60 16.96 13.71
C TRP A 134 18.64 16.41 14.77
N LYS A 135 17.78 17.26 15.33
CA LYS A 135 16.75 16.84 16.29
C LYS A 135 15.76 15.85 15.66
N GLU A 136 15.36 16.06 14.41
CA GLU A 136 14.50 15.13 13.67
C GLU A 136 15.18 13.78 13.46
N GLU A 137 16.45 13.76 13.01
CA GLU A 137 17.25 12.54 12.88
C GLU A 137 17.39 11.79 14.22
N LEU A 138 17.64 12.53 15.31
CA LEU A 138 17.79 11.98 16.66
C LEU A 138 16.47 11.38 17.16
N CYS A 139 15.35 12.07 16.95
CA CYS A 139 14.01 11.58 17.32
C CYS A 139 13.59 10.35 16.52
N ASP A 140 13.98 10.24 15.24
CA ASP A 140 13.70 9.05 14.42
C ASP A 140 14.44 7.81 14.95
N LYS A 141 15.73 7.96 15.31
CA LYS A 141 16.53 6.88 15.90
C LYS A 141 16.04 6.44 17.28
N LEU A 142 15.56 7.39 18.09
CA LEU A 142 15.03 7.14 19.44
C LEU A 142 13.91 6.09 19.45
N ARG A 143 13.07 6.06 18.40
CA ARG A 143 11.91 5.14 18.26
C ARG A 143 12.30 3.66 18.39
N TYR A 144 13.50 3.31 17.96
CA TYR A 144 13.98 1.93 17.90
C TYR A 144 14.86 1.53 19.09
N CYS A 145 15.13 2.46 20.01
CA CYS A 145 16.02 2.24 21.16
C CYS A 145 15.31 1.61 22.38
N GLY A 146 13.97 1.54 22.38
CA GLY A 146 13.21 0.99 23.49
C GLY A 146 13.24 1.83 24.77
N PHE A 147 13.64 3.11 24.69
CA PHE A 147 13.59 4.02 25.83
C PHE A 147 12.14 4.31 26.23
N THR A 148 11.78 3.98 27.46
CA THR A 148 10.41 4.09 27.99
C THR A 148 10.16 5.40 28.74
N THR A 149 11.20 6.22 28.97
CA THR A 149 11.11 7.47 29.71
C THR A 149 11.85 8.59 28.99
N SER A 150 11.16 9.68 28.70
CA SER A 150 11.71 10.88 28.04
C SER A 150 12.22 11.93 29.02
N THR A 151 12.31 11.60 30.31
CA THR A 151 12.77 12.50 31.38
C THR A 151 14.23 12.22 31.73
N LEU A 152 15.11 13.15 31.34
CA LEU A 152 16.41 13.34 31.99
C LEU A 152 16.12 13.88 33.41
N LYS A 153 16.46 13.11 34.44
CA LYS A 153 16.51 13.60 35.83
C LYS A 153 17.80 14.37 36.08
#